data_AF-A0A9X3HUA1-F1
#
_entry.id   AF-A0A9X3HUA1-F1
#
_cell.length_a   1.000
_cell.length_b   1.000
_cell.length_c   1.000
_cell.angle_alpha   90.00
_cell.angle_beta   90.00
_cell.angle_gamma   90.00
#
_symmetry.space_group_name_H-M   'P 1'
#
loop_
_entity.id
_entity.type
_entity.pdbx_description
1 polymer ?
#
loop_
_entity_poly.entity_id
_entity_poly.type
_entity_poly.pdbx_seq_one_letter_code
_entity_poly.pdbx_strand_id
1 'polypeptide(L)'
;MAEKTIQPLTVYVHWSESRVFDSETEYDFADFEAKALDVAKTNPLGGYDKTKVTVTFDNDHQHECRLDLGCGGNDQGFTEHCLSTLNYYHVHKDEVDKRWLHDKHHQQLIRLIGTYALDYTLVDLGRMQIKQVEEQAKAQEAAKEEAKQQERERAWREHQQVEEEFQDALEVPIWAKGVIVATLTDYDAEISDPYAGDFHIKTLKTIILAWSKHNRHLFSEMRKASLNHPETTFLNDKEKSVEHRERFAMGDGYYLTDTKYLRYGWKIKKISFYRAQNKSRYVPLGEWAIPE
;
A
#
# COMPACT_ATOMS: atom_id res chain seq x y z
N MET A 1 -7.54 47.67 31.46
CA MET A 1 -6.45 48.15 30.57
C MET A 1 -6.33 47.11 29.48
N ALA A 2 -6.51 47.48 28.21
CA ALA A 2 -6.30 46.53 27.11
C ALA A 2 -4.84 46.06 27.20
N GLU A 3 -4.60 44.76 27.27
CA GLU A 3 -3.24 44.23 27.22
C GLU A 3 -2.62 44.64 25.88
N LYS A 4 -1.42 45.22 25.94
CA LYS A 4 -0.72 45.70 24.75
C LYS A 4 -0.39 44.50 23.88
N THR A 5 -0.77 44.55 22.60
CA THR A 5 -0.40 43.54 21.61
C THR A 5 1.10 43.60 21.36
N ILE A 6 1.76 42.44 21.25
CA ILE A 6 3.20 42.29 21.02
C ILE A 6 3.44 41.65 19.65
N GLN A 7 4.47 42.13 18.94
CA GLN A 7 4.75 41.70 17.57
C GLN A 7 5.84 40.64 17.54
N PRO A 8 5.65 39.49 16.86
CA PRO A 8 6.72 38.53 16.66
C PRO A 8 7.76 39.10 15.67
N LEU A 9 9.04 38.91 15.96
CA LEU A 9 10.15 39.48 15.19
C LEU A 9 11.04 38.41 14.55
N THR A 10 11.53 37.47 15.36
CA THR A 10 12.44 36.42 14.90
C THR A 10 12.00 35.05 15.39
N VAL A 11 12.44 34.02 14.65
CA VAL A 11 12.25 32.62 15.01
C VAL A 11 13.60 31.95 15.05
N TYR A 12 14.01 31.51 16.25
CA TYR A 12 15.17 30.66 16.42
C TYR A 12 14.75 29.20 16.28
N VAL A 13 15.25 28.52 15.24
CA VAL A 13 15.02 27.10 15.01
C VAL A 13 16.08 26.31 15.76
N HIS A 14 15.66 25.52 16.75
CA HIS A 14 16.57 24.62 17.47
C HIS A 14 16.93 23.42 16.59
N TRP A 15 15.91 22.81 15.96
CA TRP A 15 16.04 21.69 15.04
C TRP A 15 14.76 21.53 14.20
N SER A 16 14.89 20.92 13.01
CA SER A 16 13.77 20.58 12.11
C SER A 16 13.99 19.24 11.40
N GLU A 17 12.92 18.47 11.24
CA GLU A 17 12.91 17.25 10.41
C GLU A 17 12.85 17.56 8.89
N SER A 18 12.35 18.74 8.51
CA SER A 18 12.03 19.11 7.11
C SER A 18 13.21 19.33 6.16
N ARG A 19 14.46 19.34 6.65
CA ARG A 19 15.69 19.72 5.93
C ARG A 19 15.69 21.13 5.31
N VAL A 20 14.61 21.91 5.43
CA VAL A 20 14.49 23.28 4.92
C VAL A 20 15.06 24.31 5.91
N PHE A 21 14.96 24.02 7.20
CA PHE A 21 15.51 24.86 8.26
C PHE A 21 16.83 24.28 8.77
N ASP A 22 17.83 25.14 8.88
CA ASP A 22 19.10 24.84 9.52
C ASP A 22 18.91 24.85 11.04
N SER A 23 19.56 23.90 11.72
CA SER A 23 19.56 23.86 13.19
C SER A 23 20.33 25.05 13.76
N GLU A 24 19.93 25.48 14.96
CA GLU A 24 20.56 26.56 15.71
C GLU A 24 20.64 27.88 14.93
N THR A 25 19.64 28.15 14.10
CA THR A 25 19.62 29.29 13.18
C THR A 25 18.42 30.19 13.44
N GLU A 26 18.66 31.50 13.41
CA GLU A 26 17.62 32.52 13.52
C GLU A 26 17.12 32.96 12.14
N TYR A 27 15.81 33.11 12.01
CA TYR A 27 15.11 33.57 10.83
C TYR A 27 14.25 34.79 11.15
N ASP A 28 14.03 35.64 10.15
CA ASP A 28 12.94 36.63 10.20
C ASP A 28 11.60 35.90 10.33
N PHE A 29 10.66 36.45 11.10
CA PHE A 29 9.39 35.80 11.38
C PHE A 29 8.55 35.56 10.11
N ALA A 30 8.47 36.54 9.20
CA ALA A 30 7.68 36.40 7.98
C ALA A 30 8.31 35.39 7.02
N ASP A 31 9.63 35.39 6.90
CA ASP A 31 10.36 34.41 6.10
C ASP A 31 10.19 32.99 6.68
N PHE A 32 10.21 32.85 8.00
CA PHE A 32 9.96 31.58 8.67
C PHE A 32 8.54 31.05 8.37
N GLU A 33 7.51 31.88 8.55
CA GLU A 33 6.11 31.50 8.29
C GLU A 33 5.91 31.04 6.85
N ALA A 34 6.46 31.78 5.88
CA ALA A 34 6.38 31.41 4.47
C ALA A 34 7.03 30.05 4.20
N LYS A 35 8.24 29.82 4.72
CA LYS A 35 8.94 28.53 4.60
C LYS A 35 8.21 27.40 5.31
N ALA A 36 7.65 27.66 6.49
CA ALA A 36 6.94 26.67 7.28
C ALA A 36 5.68 26.18 6.54
N LEU A 37 4.97 27.10 5.88
CA LEU A 37 3.83 26.75 5.04
C LEU A 37 4.24 25.88 3.84
N ASP A 38 5.38 26.21 3.19
CA ASP A 38 5.89 25.41 2.08
C ASP A 38 6.34 24.02 2.53
N VAL A 39 6.94 23.89 3.71
CA VAL A 39 7.22 22.60 4.36
C VAL A 39 5.92 21.84 4.66
N ALA A 40 4.90 22.49 5.22
CA ALA A 40 3.65 21.81 5.53
C ALA A 40 3.02 21.16 4.28
N LYS A 41 3.08 21.84 3.13
CA LYS A 41 2.58 21.34 1.83
C LYS A 41 3.32 20.11 1.30
N THR A 42 4.52 19.78 1.79
CA THR A 42 5.26 18.58 1.34
C THR A 42 4.68 17.29 1.88
N ASN A 43 3.75 17.36 2.84
CA ASN A 43 3.10 16.21 3.46
C ASN A 43 1.58 16.16 3.13
N PRO A 44 1.18 16.10 1.84
CA PRO A 44 -0.21 16.34 1.42
C PRO A 44 -1.18 15.18 1.69
N LEU A 45 -0.66 13.98 1.95
CA LEU A 45 -1.45 12.77 2.22
C LEU A 45 -1.36 12.34 3.70
N GLY A 46 -0.87 13.22 4.56
CA GLY A 46 -0.65 12.97 5.98
C GLY A 46 0.84 12.88 6.34
N GLY A 47 1.11 12.77 7.64
CA GLY A 47 2.43 12.99 8.21
C GLY A 47 2.71 14.48 8.46
N TYR A 48 3.82 14.77 9.10
CA TYR A 48 4.28 16.11 9.40
C TYR A 48 5.78 16.08 9.74
N ASP A 49 6.45 17.22 9.55
CA ASP A 49 7.82 17.45 9.96
C ASP A 49 7.87 18.23 11.27
N LYS A 50 8.43 17.63 12.32
CA LYS A 50 8.56 18.30 13.61
C LYS A 50 9.65 19.37 13.54
N THR A 51 9.33 20.55 14.06
CA THR A 51 10.27 21.68 14.13
C THR A 51 10.18 22.33 15.50
N LYS A 52 11.27 22.34 16.26
CA LYS A 52 11.33 23.03 17.56
C LYS A 52 11.83 24.45 17.37
N VAL A 53 11.07 25.42 17.86
CA VAL A 53 11.35 26.84 17.67
C VAL A 53 11.20 27.65 18.95
N THR A 54 11.88 28.80 19.00
CA THR A 54 11.61 29.88 19.95
C THR A 54 11.33 31.15 19.16
N VAL A 55 10.14 31.73 19.34
CA VAL A 55 9.76 33.01 18.74
C VAL A 55 10.05 34.13 19.72
N THR A 56 10.80 35.15 19.27
CA THR A 56 11.12 36.35 20.05
C THR A 56 10.25 37.52 19.59
N PHE A 57 9.66 38.24 20.54
CA PHE A 57 8.75 39.36 20.32
C PHE A 57 9.40 40.73 20.60
N ASP A 58 8.73 41.80 20.16
CA ASP A 58 9.18 43.19 20.30
C ASP A 58 9.35 43.70 21.73
N ASN A 59 8.82 42.97 22.72
CA ASN A 59 8.97 43.25 24.15
C ASN A 59 9.93 42.29 24.86
N ASP A 60 10.81 41.61 24.11
CA ASP A 60 11.74 40.57 24.58
C ASP A 60 11.07 39.31 25.14
N HIS A 61 9.74 39.20 25.03
CA HIS A 61 9.05 37.95 25.36
C HIS A 61 9.48 36.85 24.39
N GLN A 62 9.55 35.62 24.90
CA GLN A 62 9.90 34.44 24.11
C GLN A 62 8.86 33.34 24.28
N HIS A 63 8.51 32.70 23.16
CA HIS A 63 7.63 31.53 23.13
C HIS A 63 8.36 30.37 22.47
N GLU A 64 8.77 29.39 23.28
CA GLU A 64 9.30 28.11 22.81
C GLU A 64 8.16 27.10 22.60
N CYS A 65 8.10 26.48 21.42
CA CYS A 65 7.15 25.41 21.13
C CYS A 65 7.72 24.42 20.09
N ARG A 66 6.99 23.32 19.88
CA ARG A 66 7.21 22.41 18.75
C ARG A 66 6.05 22.58 17.78
N LEU A 67 6.38 22.83 16.52
CA LEU A 67 5.44 22.85 15.41
C LEU A 67 5.46 21.50 14.72
N ASP A 68 4.29 20.99 14.40
CA ASP A 68 4.11 19.79 13.60
C ASP A 68 3.72 20.23 12.18
N LEU A 69 4.70 20.47 11.30
CA LEU A 69 4.46 21.10 10.00
C LEU A 69 3.90 20.10 8.97
N GLY A 70 2.64 20.22 8.59
CA GLY A 70 2.01 19.29 7.65
C GLY A 70 0.60 19.67 7.21
N CYS A 71 0.04 18.92 6.26
CA CYS A 71 -1.38 18.97 5.92
C CYS A 71 -2.24 18.19 6.95
N GLY A 72 -3.55 18.13 6.76
CA GLY A 72 -4.45 17.28 7.56
C GLY A 72 -4.84 17.86 8.91
N GLY A 73 -4.80 19.19 9.07
CA GLY A 73 -5.06 19.87 10.34
C GLY A 73 -3.84 20.01 11.25
N ASN A 74 -2.66 19.70 10.74
CA ASN A 74 -1.37 19.99 11.37
C ASN A 74 -0.99 21.48 11.21
N ASP A 75 0.13 21.88 11.82
CA ASP A 75 0.59 23.27 11.81
C ASP A 75 1.09 23.70 10.43
N GLN A 76 0.86 24.96 10.07
CA GLN A 76 1.35 25.57 8.83
C GLN A 76 2.48 26.58 9.10
N GLY A 77 2.81 26.77 10.38
CA GLY A 77 3.62 27.86 10.90
C GLY A 77 3.23 28.14 12.35
N PHE A 78 3.97 29.03 13.01
CA PHE A 78 3.73 29.38 14.40
C PHE A 78 2.40 30.13 14.58
N THR A 79 2.05 30.97 13.62
CA THR A 79 0.79 31.72 13.61
C THR A 79 -0.41 30.77 13.65
N GLU A 80 -0.46 29.78 12.76
CA GLU A 80 -1.56 28.80 12.74
C GLU A 80 -1.58 27.94 14.02
N HIS A 81 -0.41 27.52 14.53
CA HIS A 81 -0.32 26.77 15.79
C HIS A 81 -0.98 27.53 16.95
N CYS A 82 -0.67 28.83 17.07
CA CYS A 82 -1.25 29.70 18.08
C CYS A 82 -2.77 29.86 17.92
N LEU A 83 -3.24 30.12 16.70
CA LEU A 83 -4.67 30.30 16.43
C LEU A 83 -5.46 29.01 16.61
N SER A 84 -4.91 27.86 16.20
CA SER A 84 -5.48 26.54 16.43
C SER A 84 -5.59 26.24 17.92
N THR A 85 -4.55 26.56 18.70
CA THR A 85 -4.56 26.42 20.17
C THR A 85 -5.67 27.26 20.82
N LEU A 86 -5.81 28.53 20.41
CA LEU A 86 -6.90 29.39 20.88
C LEU A 86 -8.28 28.84 20.50
N ASN A 87 -8.45 28.42 19.25
CA ASN A 87 -9.71 27.87 18.77
C ASN A 87 -10.09 26.59 19.54
N TYR A 88 -9.13 25.68 19.75
CA TYR A 88 -9.35 24.46 20.53
C TYR A 88 -9.81 24.80 21.95
N TYR A 89 -9.14 25.74 22.63
CA TYR A 89 -9.57 26.21 23.93
C TYR A 89 -11.01 26.77 23.89
N HIS A 90 -11.33 27.63 22.92
CA HIS A 90 -12.66 28.23 22.83
C HIS A 90 -13.79 27.22 22.58
N VAL A 91 -13.54 26.19 21.78
CA VAL A 91 -14.51 25.14 21.50
C VAL A 91 -14.71 24.23 22.72
N HIS A 92 -13.67 23.98 23.49
CA HIS A 92 -13.66 22.91 24.50
C HIS A 92 -13.60 23.38 25.96
N LYS A 93 -13.49 24.69 26.23
CA LYS A 93 -13.37 25.26 27.60
C LYS A 93 -14.52 24.92 28.55
N ASP A 94 -15.68 24.52 28.04
CA ASP A 94 -16.86 24.19 28.83
C ASP A 94 -17.03 22.65 29.01
N GLU A 95 -16.11 21.85 28.46
CA GLU A 95 -16.13 20.39 28.54
C GLU A 95 -15.53 19.88 29.86
N VAL A 96 -16.35 19.16 30.64
CA VAL A 96 -16.04 18.75 32.02
C VAL A 96 -14.91 17.73 32.12
N ASP A 97 -14.68 16.95 31.06
CA ASP A 97 -13.62 15.95 30.95
C ASP A 97 -12.25 16.53 30.61
N LYS A 98 -12.18 17.80 30.16
CA LYS A 98 -10.93 18.47 29.78
C LYS A 98 -10.40 19.44 30.83
N ARG A 99 -10.33 18.98 32.08
CA ARG A 99 -9.91 19.79 33.24
C ARG A 99 -8.55 20.47 33.08
N TRP A 100 -7.63 19.84 32.35
CA TRP A 100 -6.29 20.36 32.06
C TRP A 100 -6.31 21.70 31.30
N LEU A 101 -7.39 22.03 30.59
CA LEU A 101 -7.57 23.35 29.98
C LEU A 101 -7.63 24.48 31.01
N HIS A 102 -8.03 24.20 32.25
CA HIS A 102 -8.12 25.19 33.32
C HIS A 102 -6.88 25.27 34.21
N ASP A 103 -5.84 24.47 33.91
CA ASP A 103 -4.60 24.52 34.65
C ASP A 103 -3.94 25.91 34.47
N LYS A 104 -3.34 26.42 35.55
CA LYS A 104 -2.78 27.78 35.59
C LYS A 104 -1.82 28.05 34.43
N HIS A 105 -0.99 27.08 34.08
CA HIS A 105 -0.04 27.20 32.98
C HIS A 105 -0.73 27.29 31.61
N HIS A 106 -1.78 26.49 31.39
CA HIS A 106 -2.54 26.53 30.14
C HIS A 106 -3.31 27.86 30.01
N GLN A 107 -3.97 28.30 31.08
CA GLN A 107 -4.67 29.59 31.10
C GLN A 107 -3.73 30.78 30.86
N GLN A 108 -2.51 30.71 31.42
CA GLN A 108 -1.47 31.69 31.12
C GLN A 108 -1.10 31.66 29.64
N LEU A 109 -0.82 30.48 29.06
CA LEU A 109 -0.51 30.34 27.64
C LEU A 109 -1.61 30.94 26.75
N ILE A 110 -2.89 30.58 26.98
CA ILE A 110 -4.03 31.11 26.22
C ILE A 110 -4.10 32.63 26.30
N ARG A 111 -3.92 33.20 27.50
CA ARG A 111 -3.89 34.67 27.68
C ARG A 111 -2.73 35.30 26.91
N LEU A 112 -1.54 34.70 26.97
CA LEU A 112 -0.37 35.17 26.24
C LEU A 112 -0.59 35.12 24.72
N ILE A 113 -1.11 34.02 24.18
CA ILE A 113 -1.38 33.93 22.74
C ILE A 113 -2.39 35.01 22.32
N GLY A 114 -3.37 35.34 23.18
CA GLY A 114 -4.31 36.44 22.94
C GLY A 114 -3.68 37.83 22.84
N THR A 115 -2.42 38.03 23.24
CA THR A 115 -1.70 39.30 23.08
C THR A 115 -0.78 39.34 21.86
N TYR A 116 -0.63 38.25 21.10
CA TYR A 116 0.25 38.23 19.94
C TYR A 116 -0.41 38.92 18.73
N ALA A 117 0.35 39.75 18.01
CA ALA A 117 -0.08 40.33 16.74
C ALA A 117 0.04 39.30 15.61
N LEU A 118 -0.95 38.41 15.51
CA LEU A 118 -0.98 37.31 14.54
C LEU A 118 -1.73 37.69 13.25
N ASP A 119 -1.21 37.26 12.10
CA ASP A 119 -1.82 37.51 10.79
C ASP A 119 -2.85 36.40 10.45
N TYR A 120 -4.13 36.69 10.73
CA TYR A 120 -5.25 35.81 10.41
C TYR A 120 -5.42 35.59 8.90
N THR A 121 -5.17 36.62 8.10
CA THR A 121 -5.28 36.56 6.64
C THR A 121 -4.26 35.62 6.04
N LEU A 122 -3.02 35.63 6.53
CA LEU A 122 -1.98 34.69 6.13
C LEU A 122 -2.39 33.24 6.41
N VAL A 123 -2.95 32.99 7.60
CA VAL A 123 -3.41 31.65 8.00
C VAL A 123 -4.58 31.17 7.15
N ASP A 124 -5.56 32.02 6.87
CA ASP A 124 -6.70 31.64 6.03
C ASP A 124 -6.26 31.33 4.59
N LEU A 125 -5.33 32.11 4.04
CA LEU A 125 -4.71 31.81 2.75
C LEU A 125 -3.91 30.50 2.77
N GLY A 126 -3.13 30.26 3.83
CA GLY A 126 -2.40 29.00 4.03
C GLY A 126 -3.34 27.80 4.04
N ARG A 127 -4.43 27.86 4.81
CA ARG A 127 -5.47 26.82 4.89
C ARG A 127 -6.10 26.54 3.53
N MET A 128 -6.35 27.56 2.72
CA MET A 128 -6.87 27.38 1.36
C MET A 128 -5.85 26.65 0.47
N GLN A 129 -4.58 27.02 0.53
CA GLN A 129 -3.52 26.38 -0.26
C GLN A 129 -3.30 24.92 0.16
N ILE A 130 -3.29 24.63 1.46
CA ILE A 130 -3.16 23.27 1.99
C ILE A 130 -4.31 22.39 1.49
N LYS A 131 -5.56 22.86 1.55
CA LYS A 131 -6.71 22.11 1.02
C LYS A 131 -6.56 21.79 -0.47
N GLN A 132 -6.12 22.75 -1.28
CA GLN A 132 -5.90 22.53 -2.71
C GLN A 132 -4.82 21.46 -2.95
N VAL A 133 -3.73 21.51 -2.18
CA VAL A 133 -2.63 20.55 -2.26
C VAL A 133 -3.09 19.14 -1.84
N GLU A 134 -3.87 19.02 -0.76
CA GLU A 134 -4.48 17.75 -0.34
C GLU A 134 -5.41 17.15 -1.39
N GLU A 135 -6.30 17.97 -1.97
CA GLU A 135 -7.24 17.54 -3.00
C GLU A 135 -6.50 17.06 -4.26
N GLN A 136 -5.47 17.79 -4.70
CA GLN A 136 -4.64 17.40 -5.83
C GLN A 136 -3.90 16.09 -5.58
N ALA A 137 -3.30 15.92 -4.39
CA ALA A 137 -2.58 14.70 -4.06
C ALA A 137 -3.50 13.48 -4.00
N LYS A 138 -4.68 13.62 -3.36
CA LYS A 138 -5.70 12.56 -3.30
C LYS A 138 -6.21 12.18 -4.69
N ALA A 139 -6.46 13.17 -5.55
CA ALA A 139 -6.89 12.93 -6.93
C ALA A 139 -5.80 12.21 -7.75
N GLN A 140 -4.53 12.55 -7.55
CA GLN A 140 -3.40 11.87 -8.20
C GLN A 140 -3.25 10.41 -7.72
N GLU A 141 -3.41 10.15 -6.42
CA GLU A 141 -3.36 8.79 -5.87
C GLU A 141 -4.52 7.93 -6.39
N ALA A 142 -5.75 8.46 -6.34
CA ALA A 142 -6.93 7.79 -6.89
C ALA A 142 -6.78 7.50 -8.39
N ALA A 143 -6.29 8.46 -9.19
CA ALA A 143 -6.06 8.25 -10.62
C ALA A 143 -4.99 7.18 -10.90
N LYS A 144 -3.94 7.08 -10.06
CA LYS A 144 -2.92 6.02 -10.17
C LYS A 144 -3.52 4.65 -9.83
N GLU A 145 -4.35 4.56 -8.80
CA GLU A 145 -5.04 3.33 -8.43
C GLU A 145 -6.03 2.87 -9.50
N GLU A 146 -6.83 3.78 -10.04
CA GLU A 146 -7.74 3.53 -11.14
C GLU A 146 -7.00 3.06 -12.41
N ALA A 147 -5.90 3.72 -12.77
CA ALA A 147 -5.09 3.31 -13.91
C ALA A 147 -4.53 1.89 -13.76
N LYS A 148 -4.00 1.55 -12.57
CA LYS A 148 -3.54 0.19 -12.24
C LYS A 148 -4.69 -0.82 -12.32
N GLN A 149 -5.88 -0.47 -11.84
CA GLN A 149 -7.04 -1.36 -11.91
C GLN A 149 -7.51 -1.59 -13.35
N GLN A 150 -7.55 -0.53 -14.17
CA GLN A 150 -7.91 -0.64 -15.59
C GLN A 150 -6.89 -1.45 -16.40
N GLU A 151 -5.60 -1.35 -16.08
CA GLU A 151 -4.57 -2.19 -16.69
C GLU A 151 -4.76 -3.66 -16.32
N ARG A 152 -4.99 -3.97 -15.03
CA ARG A 152 -5.29 -5.33 -14.57
C ARG A 152 -6.53 -5.91 -15.24
N GLU A 153 -7.60 -5.13 -15.35
CA GLU A 153 -8.83 -5.58 -16.00
C GLU A 153 -8.66 -5.83 -17.50
N ARG A 154 -7.85 -5.00 -18.19
CA ARG A 154 -7.51 -5.22 -19.59
C ARG A 154 -6.68 -6.50 -19.77
N ALA A 155 -5.60 -6.66 -19.00
CA ALA A 155 -4.78 -7.85 -19.03
C ALA A 155 -5.58 -9.12 -18.70
N TRP A 156 -6.50 -9.05 -17.74
CA TRP A 156 -7.42 -10.15 -17.43
C TRP A 156 -8.33 -10.50 -18.61
N ARG A 157 -8.95 -9.50 -19.25
CA ARG A 157 -9.83 -9.73 -20.42
C ARG A 157 -9.06 -10.31 -21.60
N GLU A 158 -7.87 -9.78 -21.88
CA GLU A 158 -6.99 -10.30 -22.94
C GLU A 158 -6.60 -11.75 -22.66
N HIS A 159 -6.19 -12.06 -21.42
CA HIS A 159 -5.90 -13.44 -21.02
C HIS A 159 -7.12 -14.37 -21.18
N GLN A 160 -8.31 -13.93 -20.77
CA GLN A 160 -9.54 -14.72 -20.93
C GLN A 160 -9.86 -14.97 -22.41
N GLN A 161 -9.71 -13.97 -23.28
CA GLN A 161 -9.94 -14.13 -24.72
C GLN A 161 -8.95 -15.12 -25.34
N VAL A 162 -7.66 -14.99 -25.04
CA VAL A 162 -6.62 -15.91 -25.54
C VAL A 162 -6.85 -17.34 -25.02
N GLU A 163 -7.27 -17.49 -23.76
CA GLU A 163 -7.59 -18.80 -23.19
C GLU A 163 -8.84 -19.42 -23.83
N GLU A 164 -9.88 -18.64 -24.12
CA GLU A 164 -11.07 -19.11 -24.85
C GLU A 164 -10.72 -19.54 -26.28
N GLU A 165 -9.96 -18.72 -27.03
CA GLU A 165 -9.51 -19.06 -28.38
C GLU A 165 -8.65 -20.35 -28.38
N PHE A 166 -7.76 -20.48 -27.39
CA PHE A 166 -6.97 -21.69 -27.18
C PHE A 166 -7.88 -22.90 -26.94
N GLN A 167 -8.88 -22.78 -26.06
CA GLN A 167 -9.80 -23.87 -25.74
C GLN A 167 -10.70 -24.26 -26.90
N ASP A 168 -11.15 -23.31 -27.71
CA ASP A 168 -11.99 -23.56 -28.89
C ASP A 168 -11.21 -24.30 -30.00
N ALA A 169 -9.90 -24.07 -30.10
CA ALA A 169 -9.02 -24.77 -31.04
C ALA A 169 -8.60 -26.18 -30.58
N LEU A 170 -8.85 -26.57 -29.32
CA LEU A 170 -8.39 -27.84 -28.77
C LEU A 170 -9.24 -29.05 -29.22
N GLU A 171 -8.58 -30.00 -29.87
CA GLU A 171 -9.16 -31.32 -30.12
C GLU A 171 -8.93 -32.28 -28.94
N VAL A 172 -9.86 -32.28 -27.98
CA VAL A 172 -9.77 -33.17 -26.81
C VAL A 172 -10.22 -34.60 -27.16
N PRO A 173 -9.39 -35.63 -26.95
CA PRO A 173 -9.78 -37.00 -27.26
C PRO A 173 -11.05 -37.45 -26.50
N ILE A 174 -11.94 -38.18 -27.20
CA ILE A 174 -13.22 -38.65 -26.63
C ILE A 174 -12.99 -39.52 -25.38
N TRP A 175 -11.93 -40.32 -25.36
CA TRP A 175 -11.58 -41.18 -24.23
C TRP A 175 -10.95 -40.42 -23.04
N ALA A 176 -10.48 -39.19 -23.24
CA ALA A 176 -9.77 -38.43 -22.21
C ALA A 176 -10.70 -38.12 -21.04
N LYS A 177 -10.22 -38.39 -19.83
CA LYS A 177 -10.94 -38.16 -18.57
C LYS A 177 -10.32 -37.02 -17.75
N GLY A 178 -9.22 -36.48 -18.23
CA GLY A 178 -8.53 -35.33 -17.65
C GLY A 178 -7.28 -34.99 -18.44
N VAL A 179 -6.62 -33.91 -18.03
CA VAL A 179 -5.34 -33.45 -18.57
C VAL A 179 -4.32 -33.37 -17.43
N ILE A 180 -3.07 -33.71 -17.72
CA ILE A 180 -1.95 -33.57 -16.79
C ILE A 180 -1.17 -32.33 -17.19
N VAL A 181 -1.04 -31.41 -16.24
CA VAL A 181 -0.47 -30.08 -16.45
C VAL A 181 0.64 -29.86 -15.44
N ALA A 182 1.73 -29.26 -15.89
CA ALA A 182 2.75 -28.69 -15.03
C ALA A 182 2.58 -27.18 -14.96
N THR A 183 2.61 -26.63 -13.75
CA THR A 183 2.60 -25.19 -13.49
C THR A 183 3.85 -24.81 -12.71
N LEU A 184 4.61 -23.84 -13.19
CA LEU A 184 5.66 -23.16 -12.44
C LEU A 184 5.06 -21.90 -11.83
N THR A 185 5.08 -21.80 -10.52
CA THR A 185 4.64 -20.61 -9.80
C THR A 185 5.81 -19.94 -9.08
N ASP A 186 5.67 -18.65 -8.81
CA ASP A 186 6.59 -17.87 -7.99
C ASP A 186 5.82 -16.97 -7.03
N TYR A 187 6.51 -16.45 -6.01
CA TYR A 187 5.94 -15.50 -5.07
C TYR A 187 5.58 -14.19 -5.77
N ASP A 188 4.36 -13.71 -5.55
CA ASP A 188 3.92 -12.44 -6.10
C ASP A 188 4.09 -11.31 -5.10
N ALA A 189 5.29 -10.71 -5.11
CA ALA A 189 5.65 -9.62 -4.21
C ALA A 189 4.86 -8.32 -4.47
N GLU A 190 4.20 -8.17 -5.61
CA GLU A 190 3.50 -6.93 -5.96
C GLU A 190 2.14 -6.81 -5.27
N ILE A 191 1.47 -7.96 -5.05
CA ILE A 191 0.13 -8.02 -4.45
C ILE A 191 0.11 -8.68 -3.07
N SER A 192 1.22 -9.31 -2.66
CA SER A 192 1.34 -9.89 -1.33
C SER A 192 1.66 -8.86 -0.26
N ASP A 193 1.07 -9.04 0.92
CA ASP A 193 1.41 -8.31 2.14
C ASP A 193 1.80 -9.31 3.25
N PRO A 194 3.11 -9.63 3.38
CA PRO A 194 3.60 -10.52 4.42
C PRO A 194 3.29 -10.06 5.85
N TYR A 195 3.15 -8.75 6.08
CA TYR A 195 2.90 -8.19 7.40
C TYR A 195 1.44 -8.36 7.82
N ALA A 196 0.51 -8.30 6.85
CA ALA A 196 -0.89 -8.67 7.05
C ALA A 196 -1.14 -10.19 6.96
N GLY A 197 -0.13 -10.98 6.60
CA GLY A 197 -0.24 -12.41 6.40
C GLY A 197 -0.92 -12.81 5.08
N ASP A 198 -0.96 -11.90 4.10
CA ASP A 198 -1.53 -12.12 2.77
C ASP A 198 -0.44 -12.57 1.79
N PHE A 199 -0.58 -13.78 1.26
CA PHE A 199 0.43 -14.43 0.43
C PHE A 199 -0.18 -14.87 -0.90
N HIS A 200 0.28 -14.24 -1.98
CA HIS A 200 -0.12 -14.56 -3.34
C HIS A 200 1.02 -15.20 -4.12
N ILE A 201 0.64 -16.00 -5.11
CA ILE A 201 1.54 -16.63 -6.06
C ILE A 201 1.10 -16.29 -7.47
N LYS A 202 2.07 -16.08 -8.35
CA LYS A 202 1.83 -15.90 -9.78
C LYS A 202 2.28 -17.13 -10.55
N THR A 203 1.52 -17.48 -11.58
CA THR A 203 1.90 -18.56 -12.51
C THR A 203 2.81 -17.99 -13.58
N LEU A 204 4.05 -18.46 -13.63
CA LEU A 204 5.04 -18.05 -14.62
C LEU A 204 4.93 -18.87 -15.90
N LYS A 205 4.60 -20.16 -15.77
CA LYS A 205 4.53 -21.09 -16.89
C LYS A 205 3.52 -22.19 -16.65
N THR A 206 2.78 -22.53 -17.70
CA THR A 206 1.85 -23.67 -17.74
C THR A 206 2.23 -24.56 -18.92
N ILE A 207 2.35 -25.86 -18.70
CA ILE A 207 2.72 -26.85 -19.72
C ILE A 207 1.71 -27.99 -19.70
N ILE A 208 1.13 -28.31 -20.84
CA ILE A 208 0.19 -29.41 -21.04
C ILE A 208 0.97 -30.65 -21.41
N LEU A 209 1.11 -31.57 -20.46
CA LEU A 209 2.02 -32.71 -20.57
C LEU A 209 1.36 -33.95 -21.21
N ALA A 210 0.10 -34.27 -20.86
CA ALA A 210 -0.56 -35.47 -21.36
C ALA A 210 -2.08 -35.48 -21.14
N TRP A 211 -2.79 -36.22 -21.99
CA TRP A 211 -4.17 -36.64 -21.72
C TRP A 211 -4.22 -37.86 -20.79
N SER A 212 -5.17 -37.89 -19.86
CA SER A 212 -5.34 -38.98 -18.90
C SER A 212 -6.51 -39.90 -19.26
N LYS A 213 -6.30 -41.22 -19.17
CA LYS A 213 -7.36 -42.25 -19.34
C LYS A 213 -8.08 -42.60 -18.03
N HIS A 214 -7.53 -42.20 -16.89
CA HIS A 214 -7.98 -42.66 -15.58
C HIS A 214 -8.99 -41.69 -14.95
N ASN A 215 -9.84 -42.19 -14.05
CA ASN A 215 -10.68 -41.33 -13.18
C ASN A 215 -9.96 -40.92 -11.90
N ARG A 216 -8.97 -41.71 -11.46
CA ARG A 216 -8.19 -41.45 -10.25
C ARG A 216 -7.03 -40.51 -10.55
N HIS A 217 -6.55 -39.79 -9.54
CA HIS A 217 -5.30 -39.04 -9.60
C HIS A 217 -4.13 -39.99 -9.31
N LEU A 218 -3.48 -40.50 -10.34
CA LEU A 218 -2.38 -41.46 -10.22
C LEU A 218 -1.04 -40.72 -10.33
N PHE A 219 -0.22 -40.77 -9.28
CA PHE A 219 1.11 -40.15 -9.29
C PHE A 219 2.06 -40.81 -10.30
N SER A 220 1.91 -42.12 -10.53
CA SER A 220 2.65 -42.82 -11.59
C SER A 220 2.33 -42.27 -12.98
N GLU A 221 1.09 -41.83 -13.22
CA GLU A 221 0.67 -41.19 -14.46
C GLU A 221 1.31 -39.80 -14.59
N MET A 222 1.30 -39.01 -13.49
CA MET A 222 1.94 -37.68 -13.45
C MET A 222 3.46 -37.75 -13.69
N ARG A 223 4.15 -38.71 -13.06
CA ARG A 223 5.60 -38.95 -13.25
C ARG A 223 5.92 -39.31 -14.69
N LYS A 224 5.11 -40.20 -15.30
CA LYS A 224 5.28 -40.56 -16.71
C LYS A 224 5.08 -39.35 -17.62
N ALA A 225 4.07 -38.53 -17.35
CA ALA A 225 3.79 -37.33 -18.13
C ALA A 225 4.90 -36.27 -17.99
N SER A 226 5.58 -36.18 -16.84
CA SER A 226 6.68 -35.23 -16.62
C SER A 226 7.89 -35.48 -17.53
N LEU A 227 8.00 -36.67 -18.13
CA LEU A 227 9.04 -36.97 -19.11
C LEU A 227 8.79 -36.32 -20.47
N ASN A 228 7.59 -35.80 -20.72
CA ASN A 228 7.23 -35.22 -22.01
C ASN A 228 7.78 -33.79 -22.20
N HIS A 229 8.33 -33.16 -21.16
CA HIS A 229 8.94 -31.83 -21.26
C HIS A 229 10.24 -31.72 -20.45
N PRO A 230 11.37 -31.23 -21.03
CA PRO A 230 12.68 -31.20 -20.38
C PRO A 230 12.67 -30.56 -18.99
N GLU A 231 11.98 -29.43 -18.83
CA GLU A 231 11.90 -28.69 -17.56
C GLU A 231 11.17 -29.45 -16.44
N THR A 232 10.42 -30.52 -16.73
CA THR A 232 9.67 -31.26 -15.70
C THR A 232 10.16 -32.70 -15.50
N THR A 233 11.17 -33.13 -16.28
CA THR A 233 11.73 -34.49 -16.24
C THR A 233 12.21 -34.92 -14.86
N PHE A 234 12.77 -34.00 -14.07
CA PHE A 234 13.30 -34.28 -12.73
C PHE A 234 12.22 -34.80 -11.75
N LEU A 235 10.95 -34.43 -11.97
CA LEU A 235 9.82 -34.89 -11.14
C LEU A 235 9.48 -36.37 -11.36
N ASN A 236 9.99 -37.01 -12.40
CA ASN A 236 9.79 -38.46 -12.60
C ASN A 236 10.51 -39.28 -11.51
N ASP A 237 11.66 -38.81 -11.05
CA ASP A 237 12.48 -39.46 -10.02
C ASP A 237 11.78 -39.40 -8.65
N LYS A 238 11.55 -40.57 -8.05
CA LYS A 238 10.86 -40.71 -6.75
C LYS A 238 11.67 -40.14 -5.59
N GLU A 239 12.99 -40.10 -5.70
CA GLU A 239 13.85 -39.57 -4.65
C GLU A 239 13.87 -38.03 -4.67
N LYS A 240 13.60 -37.42 -5.83
CA LYS A 240 13.63 -35.97 -6.06
C LYS A 240 12.25 -35.32 -6.10
N SER A 241 11.19 -36.07 -5.78
CA SER A 241 9.84 -35.54 -5.81
C SER A 241 8.93 -36.15 -4.76
N VAL A 242 7.98 -35.34 -4.31
CA VAL A 242 7.08 -35.59 -3.21
C VAL A 242 5.65 -35.66 -3.74
N GLU A 243 4.93 -36.71 -3.33
CA GLU A 243 3.49 -36.87 -3.61
C GLU A 243 2.67 -36.13 -2.56
N HIS A 244 1.88 -35.15 -2.97
CA HIS A 244 1.00 -34.39 -2.09
C HIS A 244 -0.46 -34.81 -2.23
N ARG A 245 -1.13 -35.02 -1.10
CA ARG A 245 -2.50 -35.52 -0.99
C ARG A 245 -3.32 -34.65 -0.04
N GLU A 246 -3.57 -33.42 -0.45
CA GLU A 246 -4.20 -32.39 0.36
C GLU A 246 -5.72 -32.37 0.13
N ARG A 247 -6.44 -33.29 0.80
CA ARG A 247 -7.90 -33.43 0.68
C ARG A 247 -8.72 -32.56 1.65
N PHE A 248 -8.11 -31.63 2.36
CA PHE A 248 -8.82 -30.72 3.27
C PHE A 248 -9.39 -29.52 2.48
N ALA A 249 -10.32 -28.77 3.08
CA ALA A 249 -11.10 -27.73 2.39
C ALA A 249 -10.26 -26.64 1.69
N MET A 250 -9.06 -26.35 2.21
CA MET A 250 -8.09 -25.39 1.67
C MET A 250 -6.89 -26.05 0.99
N GLY A 251 -6.96 -27.37 0.73
CA GLY A 251 -5.84 -28.14 0.18
C GLY A 251 -5.83 -28.13 -1.35
N ASP A 252 -4.63 -28.25 -1.94
CA ASP A 252 -4.44 -28.19 -3.39
C ASP A 252 -4.78 -29.51 -4.13
N GLY A 253 -5.26 -30.51 -3.39
CA GLY A 253 -5.66 -31.82 -3.92
C GLY A 253 -4.47 -32.74 -4.15
N TYR A 254 -4.34 -33.26 -5.37
CA TYR A 254 -3.36 -34.26 -5.76
C TYR A 254 -2.32 -33.70 -6.72
N TYR A 255 -1.08 -33.58 -6.27
CA TYR A 255 -0.02 -33.02 -7.10
C TYR A 255 1.37 -33.51 -6.75
N LEU A 256 2.29 -33.37 -7.70
CA LEU A 256 3.69 -33.78 -7.62
C LEU A 256 4.58 -32.54 -7.71
N THR A 257 5.53 -32.41 -6.79
CA THR A 257 6.53 -31.32 -6.74
C THR A 257 7.85 -31.89 -6.21
N ASP A 258 8.95 -31.15 -6.28
CA ASP A 258 10.22 -31.43 -5.61
C ASP A 258 10.28 -30.99 -4.15
N THR A 259 9.32 -30.17 -3.72
CA THR A 259 9.33 -29.60 -2.37
C THR A 259 8.45 -30.37 -1.39
N LYS A 260 8.87 -30.40 -0.12
CA LYS A 260 8.08 -30.98 0.98
C LYS A 260 6.85 -30.11 1.33
N TYR A 261 6.93 -28.81 1.07
CA TYR A 261 5.83 -27.87 1.22
C TYR A 261 5.87 -26.93 0.03
N LEU A 262 4.82 -26.96 -0.78
CA LEU A 262 4.76 -26.11 -1.95
C LEU A 262 4.30 -24.71 -1.52
N ARG A 263 5.23 -23.75 -1.51
CA ARG A 263 4.87 -22.32 -1.48
C ARG A 263 4.86 -21.73 -2.90
N TYR A 264 5.81 -22.17 -3.72
CA TYR A 264 5.95 -21.84 -5.13
C TYR A 264 6.94 -22.85 -5.75
N GLY A 265 7.09 -22.84 -7.07
CA GLY A 265 7.91 -23.79 -7.82
C GLY A 265 7.08 -24.69 -8.74
N TRP A 266 7.69 -25.79 -9.17
CA TRP A 266 7.03 -26.72 -10.08
C TRP A 266 5.98 -27.58 -9.38
N LYS A 267 4.79 -27.62 -9.97
CA LYS A 267 3.67 -28.47 -9.56
C LYS A 267 3.09 -29.20 -10.78
N ILE A 268 3.08 -30.53 -10.77
CA ILE A 268 2.33 -31.34 -11.75
C ILE A 268 1.04 -31.81 -11.10
N LYS A 269 -0.10 -31.49 -11.74
CA LYS A 269 -1.42 -31.88 -11.30
C LYS A 269 -2.22 -32.41 -12.46
N LYS A 270 -3.13 -33.33 -12.14
CA LYS A 270 -4.17 -33.76 -13.07
C LYS A 270 -5.44 -32.95 -12.82
N ILE A 271 -5.95 -32.34 -13.88
CA ILE A 271 -7.24 -31.69 -13.93
C ILE A 271 -8.25 -32.68 -14.53
N SER A 272 -9.28 -33.03 -13.75
CA SER A 272 -10.29 -34.01 -14.16
C SER A 272 -11.40 -33.34 -14.97
N PHE A 273 -11.90 -34.01 -15.99
CA PHE A 273 -13.05 -33.53 -16.77
C PHE A 273 -14.35 -34.01 -16.13
N TYR A 274 -15.08 -33.09 -15.53
CA TYR A 274 -16.34 -33.40 -14.86
C TYR A 274 -17.55 -33.45 -15.82
N ARG A 275 -17.49 -32.71 -16.92
CA ARG A 275 -18.55 -32.67 -17.95
C ARG A 275 -18.01 -33.20 -19.27
N ALA A 276 -18.73 -34.11 -19.90
CA ALA A 276 -18.31 -34.76 -21.13
C ALA A 276 -18.46 -33.87 -22.37
N GLN A 277 -19.42 -32.93 -22.34
CA GLN A 277 -19.80 -32.10 -23.48
C GLN A 277 -18.86 -30.93 -23.74
N ASN A 278 -18.05 -30.53 -22.75
CA ASN A 278 -17.12 -29.41 -22.89
C ASN A 278 -15.86 -29.65 -22.07
N LYS A 279 -14.97 -30.50 -22.61
CA LYS A 279 -13.73 -30.89 -21.96
C LYS A 279 -12.61 -29.86 -22.11
N SER A 280 -12.59 -29.12 -23.22
CA SER A 280 -11.56 -28.11 -23.52
C SER A 280 -11.53 -27.02 -22.46
N ARG A 281 -12.69 -26.63 -21.91
CA ARG A 281 -12.80 -25.69 -20.78
C ARG A 281 -12.01 -26.02 -19.52
N TYR A 282 -11.59 -27.26 -19.34
CA TYR A 282 -10.77 -27.68 -18.20
C TYR A 282 -9.27 -27.64 -18.51
N VAL A 283 -8.89 -27.33 -19.75
CA VAL A 283 -7.49 -27.29 -20.19
C VAL A 283 -7.04 -25.83 -20.08
N PRO A 284 -6.08 -25.53 -19.18
CA PRO A 284 -5.58 -24.17 -19.03
C PRO A 284 -4.75 -23.78 -20.25
N LEU A 285 -4.69 -22.48 -20.55
CA LEU A 285 -3.75 -21.94 -21.51
C LEU A 285 -2.31 -22.31 -21.13
N GLY A 286 -1.54 -22.85 -22.08
CA GLY A 286 -0.16 -23.26 -21.81
C GLY A 286 0.57 -23.84 -23.01
N GLU A 287 1.86 -24.08 -22.81
CA GLU A 287 2.74 -24.73 -23.79
C GLU A 287 2.30 -26.17 -24.05
N TRP A 288 2.24 -26.56 -25.31
CA TRP A 288 1.85 -27.91 -25.72
C TRP A 288 3.05 -28.86 -25.69
N ALA A 289 2.96 -29.92 -24.88
CA ALA A 289 4.00 -30.95 -24.77
C ALA A 289 3.44 -32.38 -24.85
N ILE A 290 2.22 -32.57 -25.36
CA ILE A 290 1.69 -33.92 -25.57
C ILE A 290 2.38 -34.51 -26.81
N PRO A 291 3.06 -35.67 -26.69
CA PRO A 291 3.67 -36.34 -27.84
C PRO A 291 2.62 -36.71 -28.89
N GLU A 292 2.98 -36.62 -30.17
CA GLU A 292 2.16 -37.08 -31.31
C GLU A 292 1.86 -38.59 -31.28
#